data_AF-A0A8T8WAK4-F1
#
_entry.id   AF-A0A8T8WAK4-F1
#
_cell.length_a   1.000
_cell.length_b   1.000
_cell.length_c   1.000
_cell.angle_alpha   90.00
_cell.angle_beta   90.00
_cell.angle_gamma   90.00
#
_symmetry.space_group_name_H-M   'P 1'
#
loop_
_entity.id
_entity.type
_entity.pdbx_description
1 polymer ?
#
loop_
_entity_poly.entity_id
_entity_poly.type
_entity_poly.pdbx_seq_one_letter_code
_entity_poly.pdbx_strand_id
1 'polypeptide(L)'
;MTESDLSGHQKERKIVRVMRTYDLDHLEVQLVNRWTGTGEEQFTIRELARWFNVRVVERAMEDHDVSFDGLVPDPETVYDAIDADDPDEHQERVLEALRDSGFPVDDLAEDLPHWRSVYAWLTEDKEVEGGNTREPLTPQRGQERIDKLLSRVERVSDSTLSQLARNREGEVPDAEVSVRLRVKCSECEHTCVHREWIQAGGCPNCTDPA
;
A
#
# COMPACT_ATOMS: atom_id res chain seq x y z
N MET A 1 22.67 31.10 -8.63
CA MET A 1 21.27 31.42 -8.94
C MET A 1 20.97 30.84 -10.32
N THR A 2 20.29 29.72 -10.50
CA THR A 2 19.54 28.86 -9.57
C THR A 2 19.52 27.47 -10.20
N GLU A 3 20.11 26.48 -9.54
CA GLU A 3 19.93 25.04 -9.84
C GLU A 3 18.57 24.63 -9.27
N SER A 4 17.51 24.76 -10.07
CA SER A 4 16.18 24.33 -9.64
C SER A 4 15.41 23.76 -10.82
N ASP A 5 15.93 22.70 -11.43
CA ASP A 5 15.20 21.88 -12.42
C ASP A 5 15.65 20.41 -12.38
N LEU A 6 15.90 19.88 -11.18
CA LEU A 6 16.14 18.44 -10.96
C LEU A 6 15.26 17.94 -9.81
N SER A 7 13.95 18.02 -9.99
CA SER A 7 13.02 17.12 -9.30
C SER A 7 11.87 16.84 -10.26
N GLY A 8 11.98 15.74 -11.01
CA GLY A 8 10.82 15.21 -11.71
C GLY A 8 9.73 14.97 -10.69
N HIS A 9 8.64 15.72 -10.78
CA HIS A 9 7.44 15.55 -9.99
C HIS A 9 7.00 14.08 -10.11
N GLN A 10 7.36 13.25 -9.14
CA GLN A 10 6.73 11.96 -8.99
C GLN A 10 5.29 12.27 -8.62
N LYS A 11 4.39 12.08 -9.59
CA LYS A 11 2.97 12.42 -9.48
C LYS A 11 2.44 11.81 -8.18
N GLU A 12 2.08 12.65 -7.21
CA GLU A 12 1.58 12.22 -5.90
C GLU A 12 0.44 11.20 -6.10
N ARG A 13 0.51 10.06 -5.41
CA ARG A 13 -0.53 9.03 -5.57
C ARG A 13 -1.87 9.58 -5.11
N LYS A 14 -2.94 9.23 -5.83
CA LYS A 14 -4.31 9.67 -5.54
C LYS A 14 -4.68 9.53 -4.06
N ILE A 15 -4.34 8.41 -3.42
CA ILE A 15 -4.65 8.18 -2.00
C ILE A 15 -3.94 9.17 -1.06
N VAL A 16 -2.68 9.53 -1.33
CA VAL A 16 -1.93 10.50 -0.52
C VAL A 16 -2.54 11.90 -0.69
N ARG A 17 -2.85 12.26 -1.93
CA ARG A 17 -3.58 13.49 -2.23
C ARG A 17 -4.91 13.56 -1.47
N VAL A 18 -5.69 12.48 -1.51
CA VAL A 18 -7.01 12.39 -0.85
C VAL A 18 -6.87 12.45 0.67
N MET A 19 -5.93 11.73 1.27
CA MET A 19 -5.66 11.84 2.71
C MET A 19 -5.45 13.29 3.13
N ARG A 20 -4.62 14.01 2.38
CA ARG A 20 -4.35 15.41 2.67
C ARG A 20 -5.55 16.33 2.42
N THR A 21 -6.27 16.14 1.32
CA THR A 21 -7.44 16.95 0.96
C THR A 21 -8.52 16.88 2.04
N TYR A 22 -8.73 15.70 2.61
CA TYR A 22 -9.77 15.45 3.62
C TYR A 22 -9.21 15.40 5.05
N ASP A 23 -7.96 15.81 5.31
CA ASP A 23 -7.33 15.78 6.66
C ASP A 23 -7.33 14.39 7.34
N LEU A 24 -7.16 13.33 6.54
CA LEU A 24 -7.14 11.92 6.93
C LEU A 24 -5.73 11.34 7.02
N ASP A 25 -4.68 12.16 7.10
CA ASP A 25 -3.29 11.71 7.22
C ASP A 25 -3.08 10.79 8.45
N HIS A 26 -3.87 11.00 9.50
CA HIS A 26 -3.87 10.20 10.72
C HIS A 26 -4.32 8.73 10.50
N LEU A 27 -4.97 8.42 9.36
CA LEU A 27 -5.41 7.06 9.02
C LEU A 27 -4.30 6.21 8.38
N GLU A 28 -3.14 6.79 8.03
CA GLU A 28 -2.05 6.05 7.39
C GLU A 28 -1.66 4.79 8.19
N VAL A 29 -1.43 4.95 9.50
CA VAL A 29 -1.03 3.85 10.39
C VAL A 29 -2.13 2.79 10.47
N GLN A 30 -3.39 3.22 10.50
CA GLN A 30 -4.55 2.34 10.54
C GLN A 30 -4.69 1.50 9.26
N LEU A 31 -4.43 2.09 8.09
CA LEU A 31 -4.44 1.37 6.82
C LEU A 31 -3.36 0.29 6.79
N VAL A 32 -2.16 0.60 7.26
CA VAL A 32 -1.06 -0.36 7.34
C VAL A 32 -1.38 -1.49 8.33
N ASN A 33 -1.94 -1.16 9.49
CA ASN A 33 -2.30 -2.14 10.51
C ASN A 33 -3.39 -3.10 10.03
N ARG A 34 -4.49 -2.56 9.47
CA ARG A 34 -5.58 -3.38 8.90
C ARG A 34 -5.12 -4.21 7.70
N TRP A 35 -4.19 -3.70 6.89
CA TRP A 35 -3.62 -4.49 5.79
C TRP A 35 -2.76 -5.66 6.28
N THR A 36 -1.84 -5.38 7.20
CA THR A 36 -0.89 -6.39 7.70
C THR A 36 -1.51 -7.33 8.74
N GLY A 37 -2.64 -6.95 9.35
CA GLY A 37 -3.26 -7.66 10.48
C GLY A 37 -2.56 -7.38 11.81
N THR A 38 -1.82 -6.27 11.92
CA THR A 38 -1.06 -5.92 13.13
C THR A 38 -1.93 -5.11 14.08
N GLY A 39 -2.35 -5.72 15.19
CA GLY A 39 -3.06 -5.02 16.28
C GLY A 39 -4.53 -4.67 16.03
N GLU A 40 -5.05 -4.97 14.85
CA GLU A 40 -6.45 -4.74 14.45
C GLU A 40 -6.96 -5.92 13.60
N GLU A 41 -8.28 -5.94 13.34
CA GLU A 41 -8.87 -6.88 12.38
C GLU A 41 -8.25 -6.68 10.99
N GLN A 42 -7.86 -7.79 10.37
CA GLN A 42 -7.24 -7.76 9.07
C GLN A 42 -8.27 -7.61 7.94
N PHE A 43 -8.04 -6.66 7.05
CA PHE A 43 -8.87 -6.42 5.88
C PHE A 43 -8.21 -6.93 4.60
N THR A 44 -9.03 -7.47 3.69
CA THR A 44 -8.64 -7.61 2.30
C THR A 44 -8.46 -6.24 1.66
N ILE A 45 -7.74 -6.17 0.54
CA ILE A 45 -7.49 -4.89 -0.12
C ILE A 45 -8.77 -4.16 -0.56
N ARG A 46 -9.84 -4.91 -0.86
CA ARG A 46 -11.14 -4.34 -1.24
C ARG A 46 -11.88 -3.80 -0.02
N GLU A 47 -11.90 -4.55 1.07
CA GLU A 47 -12.48 -4.09 2.35
C GLU A 47 -11.72 -2.85 2.86
N LEU A 48 -10.40 -2.82 2.71
CA LEU A 48 -9.58 -1.69 3.10
C LEU A 48 -9.82 -0.44 2.25
N ALA A 49 -9.98 -0.62 0.93
CA ALA A 49 -10.33 0.49 0.05
C ALA A 49 -11.73 1.04 0.36
N ARG A 50 -12.72 0.16 0.57
CA ARG A 50 -14.06 0.56 1.02
C ARG A 50 -13.98 1.32 2.33
N TRP A 51 -13.30 0.78 3.34
CA TRP A 51 -13.17 1.42 4.64
C TRP A 51 -12.55 2.81 4.55
N PHE A 52 -11.50 2.98 3.75
CA PHE A 52 -10.91 4.29 3.51
C PHE A 52 -11.90 5.25 2.83
N ASN A 53 -12.56 4.79 1.76
CA ASN A 53 -13.47 5.62 0.98
C ASN A 53 -14.70 6.05 1.80
N VAL A 54 -15.22 5.19 2.69
CA VAL A 54 -16.29 5.56 3.63
C VAL A 54 -15.84 6.68 4.57
N ARG A 55 -14.59 6.68 5.05
CA ARG A 55 -14.05 7.79 5.88
C ARG A 55 -13.88 9.09 5.09
N VAL A 56 -13.54 9.00 3.81
CA VAL A 56 -13.51 10.17 2.91
C VAL A 56 -14.93 10.75 2.75
N VAL A 57 -15.93 9.89 2.54
CA VAL A 57 -17.34 10.29 2.44
C VAL A 57 -17.84 10.92 3.74
N GLU A 58 -17.60 10.28 4.88
CA GLU A 58 -17.96 10.81 6.21
C GLU A 58 -17.38 12.20 6.42
N ARG A 59 -16.09 12.38 6.11
CA ARG A 59 -15.41 13.66 6.27
C ARG A 59 -15.91 14.74 5.31
N ALA A 60 -16.18 14.37 4.06
CA ALA A 60 -16.81 15.27 3.10
C ALA A 60 -18.19 15.74 3.58
N MET A 61 -18.99 14.83 4.13
CA MET A 61 -20.32 15.16 4.66
C MET A 61 -20.25 16.09 5.87
N GLU A 62 -19.28 15.89 6.76
CA GLU A 62 -19.01 16.78 7.89
C GLU A 62 -18.63 18.20 7.42
N ASP A 63 -17.73 18.30 6.44
CA ASP A 63 -17.24 19.60 5.94
C ASP A 63 -18.33 20.41 5.21
N HIS A 64 -19.37 19.74 4.72
CA HIS A 64 -20.49 20.35 4.01
C HIS A 64 -21.79 20.46 4.84
N ASP A 65 -21.75 20.15 6.15
CA ASP A 65 -22.92 20.19 7.05
C ASP A 65 -24.15 19.42 6.50
N VAL A 66 -23.91 18.27 5.86
CA VAL A 66 -24.95 17.52 5.15
C VAL A 66 -26.03 17.01 6.11
N SER A 67 -27.29 17.39 5.87
CA SER A 67 -28.45 16.86 6.58
C SER A 67 -29.67 16.73 5.65
N PHE A 68 -30.41 15.63 5.79
CA PHE A 68 -31.64 15.32 5.06
C PHE A 68 -32.84 15.32 6.00
N ASP A 69 -33.75 16.28 5.86
CA ASP A 69 -34.94 16.38 6.72
C ASP A 69 -34.61 16.30 8.24
N GLY A 70 -33.42 16.75 8.64
CA GLY A 70 -32.91 16.67 10.01
C GLY A 70 -32.20 15.37 10.40
N LEU A 71 -32.02 14.43 9.46
CA LEU A 71 -31.26 13.18 9.62
C LEU A 71 -29.96 13.24 8.81
N VAL A 72 -28.83 12.90 9.42
CA VAL A 72 -27.57 12.71 8.70
C VAL A 72 -27.61 11.31 8.06
N PRO A 73 -27.45 11.20 6.73
CA PRO A 73 -27.43 9.89 6.07
C PRO A 73 -26.21 9.09 6.56
N ASP A 74 -26.30 7.77 6.48
CA ASP A 74 -25.17 6.91 6.83
C ASP A 74 -24.07 7.00 5.75
N PRO A 75 -22.79 7.26 6.10
CA PRO A 75 -21.71 7.40 5.13
C PRO A 75 -21.47 6.15 4.27
N GLU A 76 -21.75 4.94 4.77
CA GLU A 76 -21.63 3.73 3.95
C GLU A 76 -22.72 3.70 2.87
N THR A 77 -23.94 4.11 3.22
CA THR A 77 -25.05 4.23 2.25
C THR A 77 -24.73 5.25 1.15
N VAL A 78 -24.11 6.39 1.52
CA VAL A 78 -23.68 7.39 0.54
C VAL A 78 -22.54 6.87 -0.34
N TYR A 79 -21.54 6.21 0.26
CA TYR A 79 -20.47 5.57 -0.51
C TYR A 79 -21.03 4.53 -1.50
N ASP A 80 -21.96 3.70 -1.06
CA ASP A 80 -22.57 2.66 -1.89
C ASP A 80 -23.35 3.23 -3.05
N ALA A 81 -24.04 4.35 -2.85
CA ALA A 81 -24.72 5.06 -3.93
C ALA A 81 -23.73 5.69 -4.93
N ILE A 82 -22.59 6.22 -4.46
CA ILE A 82 -21.57 6.85 -5.30
C ILE A 82 -20.74 5.83 -6.10
N ASP A 83 -20.38 4.70 -5.50
CA ASP A 83 -19.52 3.66 -6.10
C ASP A 83 -20.30 2.71 -7.04
N ALA A 84 -21.64 2.85 -7.10
CA ALA A 84 -22.50 2.03 -7.95
C ALA A 84 -22.37 2.41 -9.44
N ASP A 85 -22.08 1.41 -10.28
CA ASP A 85 -22.05 1.55 -11.75
C ASP A 85 -23.47 1.69 -12.35
N ASP A 86 -24.46 1.07 -11.70
CA ASP A 86 -25.89 1.12 -12.03
C ASP A 86 -26.70 1.24 -10.73
N PRO A 87 -26.94 2.47 -10.22
CA PRO A 87 -27.61 2.68 -8.95
C PRO A 87 -29.09 2.31 -9.02
N ASP A 88 -29.60 1.68 -7.97
CA ASP A 88 -31.05 1.42 -7.86
C ASP A 88 -31.85 2.68 -7.50
N GLU A 89 -33.19 2.60 -7.55
CA GLU A 89 -34.09 3.73 -7.25
C GLU A 89 -33.84 4.34 -5.85
N HIS A 90 -33.34 3.56 -4.88
CA HIS A 90 -33.00 4.09 -3.57
C HIS A 90 -31.70 4.88 -3.61
N GLN A 91 -30.66 4.34 -4.24
CA GLN A 91 -29.36 4.99 -4.41
C GLN A 91 -29.48 6.27 -5.25
N GLU A 92 -30.24 6.24 -6.34
CA GLU A 92 -30.52 7.41 -7.17
C GLU A 92 -31.15 8.54 -6.33
N ARG A 93 -32.14 8.22 -5.50
CA ARG A 93 -32.77 9.20 -4.59
C ARG A 93 -31.79 9.78 -3.57
N VAL A 94 -30.86 8.97 -3.05
CA VAL A 94 -29.80 9.47 -2.16
C VAL A 94 -28.89 10.46 -2.89
N LEU A 95 -28.47 10.13 -4.11
CA LEU A 95 -27.62 11.03 -4.91
C LEU A 95 -28.35 12.32 -5.31
N GLU A 96 -29.62 12.24 -5.72
CA GLU A 96 -30.43 13.41 -6.03
C GLU A 96 -30.59 14.33 -4.82
N ALA A 97 -30.91 13.76 -3.65
CA ALA A 97 -31.03 14.54 -2.43
C ALA A 97 -29.71 15.24 -2.09
N LEU A 98 -28.56 14.56 -2.23
CA LEU A 98 -27.24 15.16 -1.98
C LEU A 98 -26.96 16.31 -2.95
N ARG A 99 -27.28 16.15 -4.24
CA ARG A 99 -27.12 17.23 -5.22
C ARG A 99 -28.02 18.42 -4.91
N ASP A 100 -29.26 18.18 -4.50
CA ASP A 100 -30.23 19.22 -4.13
C ASP A 100 -29.81 20.00 -2.87
N SER A 101 -29.06 19.38 -1.96
CA SER A 101 -28.47 20.07 -0.80
C SER A 101 -27.19 20.85 -1.15
N GLY A 102 -26.72 20.78 -2.39
CA GLY A 102 -25.49 21.42 -2.85
C GLY A 102 -24.21 20.64 -2.52
N PHE A 103 -24.33 19.38 -2.14
CA PHE A 103 -23.18 18.51 -1.89
C PHE A 103 -22.49 18.12 -3.21
N PRO A 104 -21.15 18.22 -3.31
CA PRO A 104 -20.41 17.97 -4.55
C PRO A 104 -20.19 16.47 -4.80
N VAL A 105 -21.28 15.75 -5.11
CA VAL A 105 -21.27 14.30 -5.34
C VAL A 105 -20.25 13.87 -6.39
N ASP A 106 -20.23 14.57 -7.53
CA ASP A 106 -19.41 14.16 -8.67
C ASP A 106 -17.91 14.40 -8.41
N ASP A 107 -17.54 15.49 -7.73
CA ASP A 107 -16.16 15.76 -7.32
C ASP A 107 -15.67 14.72 -6.30
N LEU A 108 -16.54 14.35 -5.33
CA LEU A 108 -16.23 13.32 -4.35
C LEU A 108 -15.99 11.96 -5.03
N ALA A 109 -16.86 11.57 -5.97
CA ALA A 109 -16.71 10.33 -6.75
C ALA A 109 -15.36 10.27 -7.47
N GLU A 110 -14.93 11.39 -8.08
CA GLU A 110 -13.62 11.50 -8.73
C GLU A 110 -12.45 11.41 -7.75
N ASP A 111 -12.64 11.73 -6.47
CA ASP A 111 -11.61 11.66 -5.45
C ASP A 111 -11.45 10.27 -4.83
N LEU A 112 -12.46 9.40 -4.87
CA LEU A 112 -12.38 8.08 -4.25
C LEU A 112 -11.31 7.20 -4.93
N PRO A 113 -10.25 6.76 -4.22
CA PRO A 113 -9.26 5.86 -4.81
C PRO A 113 -9.85 4.47 -5.03
N HIS A 114 -9.59 3.93 -6.22
CA HIS A 114 -9.88 2.54 -6.52
C HIS A 114 -8.93 1.62 -5.72
N TRP A 115 -9.36 0.39 -5.39
CA TRP A 115 -8.56 -0.56 -4.58
C TRP A 115 -7.16 -0.83 -5.13
N ARG A 116 -6.96 -0.76 -6.46
CA ARG A 116 -5.63 -0.86 -7.08
C ARG A 116 -4.69 0.27 -6.67
N SER A 117 -5.21 1.48 -6.49
CA SER A 117 -4.44 2.64 -6.01
C SER A 117 -4.01 2.45 -4.57
N VAL A 118 -4.92 1.94 -3.72
CA VAL A 118 -4.62 1.59 -2.31
C VAL A 118 -3.56 0.49 -2.25
N TYR A 119 -3.71 -0.56 -3.08
CA TYR A 119 -2.74 -1.66 -3.18
C TYR A 119 -1.35 -1.17 -3.54
N ALA A 120 -1.26 -0.36 -4.59
CA ALA A 120 0.01 0.15 -5.09
C ALA A 120 0.67 1.06 -4.05
N TRP A 121 -0.08 1.92 -3.37
CA TRP A 121 0.46 2.72 -2.25
C TRP A 121 0.99 1.85 -1.10
N LEU A 122 0.23 0.84 -0.65
CA LEU A 122 0.67 -0.05 0.43
C LEU A 122 1.92 -0.85 0.06
N THR A 123 1.97 -1.39 -1.15
CA THR A 123 3.04 -2.32 -1.56
C THR A 123 4.27 -1.63 -2.13
N GLU A 124 4.13 -0.47 -2.77
CA GLU A 124 5.23 0.22 -3.43
C GLU A 124 5.76 1.40 -2.62
N ASP A 125 4.91 2.14 -1.91
CA ASP A 125 5.35 3.30 -1.12
C ASP A 125 5.59 2.93 0.35
N LYS A 126 4.67 2.17 0.94
CA LYS A 126 4.80 1.71 2.34
C LYS A 126 5.52 0.38 2.47
N GLU A 127 5.70 -0.32 1.35
CA GLU A 127 6.44 -1.59 1.26
C GLU A 127 5.94 -2.65 2.26
N VAL A 128 4.63 -2.65 2.52
CA VAL A 128 3.95 -3.60 3.40
C VAL A 128 3.14 -4.61 2.61
N GLU A 129 3.13 -5.84 3.10
CA GLU A 129 2.41 -6.94 2.48
C GLU A 129 1.24 -7.39 3.34
N GLY A 130 0.12 -7.70 2.70
CA GLY A 130 -1.07 -8.17 3.39
C GLY A 130 -0.84 -9.57 3.91
N GLY A 131 -1.18 -9.81 5.17
CA GLY A 131 -1.17 -11.14 5.77
C GLY A 131 -2.27 -12.09 5.25
N ASN A 132 -3.28 -11.58 4.53
CA ASN A 132 -4.35 -12.37 3.92
C ASN A 132 -4.44 -12.11 2.41
N THR A 133 -3.43 -12.56 1.65
CA THR A 133 -3.83 -13.28 0.45
C THR A 133 -4.45 -14.59 0.94
N ARG A 134 -5.76 -14.82 0.72
CA ARG A 134 -6.40 -16.14 0.91
C ARG A 134 -5.69 -17.27 0.14
N GLU A 135 -4.73 -16.92 -0.70
CA GLU A 135 -3.80 -17.83 -1.35
C GLU A 135 -2.61 -18.12 -0.43
N PRO A 136 -2.28 -19.40 -0.21
CA PRO A 136 -1.05 -19.79 0.47
C PRO A 136 0.14 -19.07 -0.16
N LEU A 137 1.11 -18.66 0.66
CA LEU A 137 2.36 -18.12 0.16
C LEU A 137 3.03 -19.17 -0.73
N THR A 138 3.02 -18.96 -2.04
CA THR A 138 3.66 -19.87 -2.98
C THR A 138 5.19 -19.72 -2.89
N PRO A 139 5.97 -20.76 -3.19
CA PRO A 139 7.43 -20.66 -3.25
C PRO A 139 7.89 -19.50 -4.15
N GLN A 140 7.23 -19.28 -5.29
CA GLN A 140 7.54 -18.19 -6.22
C GLN A 140 7.31 -16.81 -5.57
N ARG A 141 6.16 -16.60 -4.92
CA ARG A 141 5.88 -15.34 -4.23
C ARG A 141 6.82 -15.12 -3.04
N GLY A 142 7.10 -16.16 -2.26
CA GLY A 142 8.09 -16.10 -1.19
C GLY A 142 9.48 -15.72 -1.69
N GLN A 143 9.90 -16.28 -2.84
CA GLN A 143 11.16 -15.94 -3.48
C GLN A 143 11.19 -14.48 -3.96
N GLU A 144 10.15 -14.02 -4.66
CA GLU A 144 10.06 -12.63 -5.14
C GLU A 144 10.11 -11.61 -4.00
N ARG A 145 9.48 -11.94 -2.86
CA ARG A 145 9.51 -11.11 -1.64
C ARG A 145 10.92 -10.93 -1.11
N ILE A 146 11.66 -12.03 -0.95
CA ILE A 146 13.03 -11.99 -0.45
C ILE A 146 13.95 -11.27 -1.45
N ASP A 147 13.83 -11.57 -2.76
CA ASP A 147 14.64 -10.92 -3.79
C ASP A 147 14.45 -9.40 -3.79
N LYS A 148 13.21 -8.89 -3.64
CA LYS A 148 12.94 -7.45 -3.51
C LYS A 148 13.66 -6.81 -2.32
N LEU A 149 13.64 -7.46 -1.16
CA LEU A 149 14.33 -6.96 0.04
C LEU A 149 15.84 -6.90 -0.18
N LEU A 150 16.43 -7.96 -0.75
CA LEU A 150 17.87 -8.01 -1.02
C LEU A 150 18.30 -6.92 -2.02
N SER A 151 17.57 -6.73 -3.13
CA SER A 151 17.84 -5.66 -4.10
C SER A 151 17.75 -4.27 -3.48
N ARG A 152 16.88 -4.08 -2.48
CA ARG A 152 16.81 -2.80 -1.76
C ARG A 152 18.03 -2.59 -0.87
N VAL A 153 18.45 -3.60 -0.13
CA VAL A 153 19.65 -3.52 0.70
C VAL A 153 20.87 -3.19 -0.16
N GLU A 154 21.01 -3.81 -1.33
CA GLU A 154 22.06 -3.49 -2.30
C GLU A 154 22.02 -2.02 -2.71
N ARG A 155 20.88 -1.55 -3.22
CA ARG A 155 20.72 -0.16 -3.69
C ARG A 155 20.91 0.90 -2.60
N VAL A 156 20.43 0.65 -1.38
CA VAL A 156 20.60 1.58 -0.26
C VAL A 156 22.07 1.64 0.16
N SER A 157 22.74 0.48 0.23
CA SER A 157 24.16 0.41 0.55
C SER A 157 25.01 1.09 -0.52
N ASP A 158 24.74 0.82 -1.80
CA ASP A 158 25.42 1.41 -2.95
C ASP A 158 25.27 2.94 -2.97
N SER A 159 24.05 3.45 -2.81
CA SER A 159 23.77 4.88 -2.72
C SER A 159 24.50 5.53 -1.54
N THR A 160 24.50 4.87 -0.37
CA THR A 160 25.16 5.39 0.84
C THR A 160 26.67 5.46 0.65
N LEU A 161 27.29 4.40 0.13
CA LEU A 161 28.74 4.36 -0.14
C LEU A 161 29.13 5.38 -1.20
N SER A 162 28.34 5.51 -2.26
CA SER A 162 28.52 6.52 -3.31
C SER A 162 28.46 7.95 -2.77
N GLN A 163 27.52 8.24 -1.87
CA GLN A 163 27.42 9.57 -1.23
C GLN A 163 28.61 9.85 -0.30
N LEU A 164 29.03 8.86 0.49
CA LEU A 164 30.20 9.00 1.35
C LEU A 164 31.50 9.20 0.57
N ALA A 165 31.64 8.54 -0.59
CA ALA A 165 32.77 8.73 -1.50
C ALA A 165 32.81 10.17 -2.04
N ARG A 166 31.66 10.73 -2.47
CA ARG A 166 31.57 12.12 -2.98
C ARG A 166 31.90 13.18 -1.92
N ASN A 167 31.61 12.90 -0.66
CA ASN A 167 31.88 13.83 0.46
C ASN A 167 33.35 13.84 0.92
N ARG A 168 34.19 12.96 0.36
CA ARG A 168 35.64 12.96 0.61
C ARG A 168 36.35 13.37 -0.66
N GLU A 169 37.13 14.44 -0.60
CA GLU A 169 37.94 14.93 -1.71
C GLU A 169 38.95 13.85 -2.18
N GLY A 170 38.56 13.02 -3.15
CA GLY A 170 39.46 12.40 -4.11
C GLY A 170 40.07 11.02 -3.82
N GLU A 171 39.69 10.28 -2.76
CA GLU A 171 40.41 9.03 -2.41
C GLU A 171 39.57 7.76 -2.23
N VAL A 172 38.26 7.77 -2.44
CA VAL A 172 37.45 6.56 -2.26
C VAL A 172 37.16 5.90 -3.62
N PRO A 173 37.68 4.68 -3.88
CA PRO A 173 37.35 3.94 -5.09
C PRO A 173 35.87 3.54 -5.11
N ASP A 174 35.31 3.35 -6.32
CA ASP A 174 33.95 2.87 -6.49
C ASP A 174 33.73 1.54 -5.75
N ALA A 175 32.64 1.44 -5.01
CA ALA A 175 32.28 0.25 -4.25
C ALA A 175 31.27 -0.58 -5.03
N GLU A 176 31.58 -1.85 -5.27
CA GLU A 176 30.60 -2.82 -5.75
C GLU A 176 29.91 -3.48 -4.55
N VAL A 177 28.59 -3.33 -4.43
CA VAL A 177 27.80 -3.96 -3.38
C VAL A 177 27.10 -5.19 -3.90
N SER A 178 27.25 -6.31 -3.19
CA SER A 178 26.44 -7.51 -3.41
C SER A 178 25.96 -8.08 -2.08
N VAL A 179 24.71 -8.53 -2.03
CA VAL A 179 24.10 -9.14 -0.84
C VAL A 179 23.83 -10.61 -1.11
N ARG A 180 24.37 -11.50 -0.27
CA ARG A 180 24.11 -12.95 -0.35
C ARG A 180 23.43 -13.44 0.91
N LEU A 181 22.17 -13.86 0.76
CA LEU A 181 21.42 -14.52 1.82
C LEU A 181 21.58 -16.04 1.72
N ARG A 182 22.08 -16.63 2.81
CA ARG A 182 22.27 -18.07 2.99
C ARG A 182 21.41 -18.59 4.13
N VAL A 183 20.92 -19.81 3.98
CA VAL A 183 20.10 -20.52 4.96
C VAL A 183 20.85 -21.77 5.39
N LYS A 184 21.01 -21.97 6.71
CA LYS A 184 21.60 -23.18 7.30
C LYS A 184 20.49 -24.09 7.81
N CYS A 185 20.50 -25.36 7.41
CA CYS A 185 19.63 -26.38 7.97
C CYS A 185 20.02 -26.70 9.42
N SER A 186 19.06 -26.80 10.34
CA SER A 186 19.31 -27.26 11.71
C SER A 186 19.62 -28.75 11.80
N GLU A 187 19.09 -29.56 10.88
CA GLU A 187 19.17 -31.02 10.94
C GLU A 187 20.47 -31.58 10.36
N CYS A 188 20.82 -31.18 9.13
CA CYS A 188 22.01 -31.69 8.44
C CYS A 188 23.17 -30.68 8.37
N GLU A 189 23.01 -29.52 9.02
CA GLU A 189 23.97 -28.40 9.02
C GLU A 189 24.35 -27.81 7.65
N HIS A 190 23.73 -28.29 6.57
CA HIS A 190 23.99 -27.84 5.22
C HIS A 190 23.58 -26.37 5.05
N THR A 191 24.45 -25.58 4.43
CA THR A 191 24.20 -24.17 4.11
C THR A 191 24.04 -24.00 2.62
N CYS A 192 22.89 -23.48 2.18
CA CYS A 192 22.56 -23.23 0.77
C CYS A 192 22.08 -21.78 0.58
N VAL A 193 21.91 -21.33 -0.66
CA VAL A 193 21.27 -20.03 -0.90
C VAL A 193 19.77 -20.14 -0.67
N HIS A 194 19.14 -19.06 -0.18
CA HIS A 194 17.70 -19.04 0.10
C HIS A 194 16.83 -19.51 -1.08
N ARG A 195 17.26 -19.21 -2.32
CA ARG A 195 16.56 -19.63 -3.54
C ARG A 195 16.51 -21.13 -3.74
N GLU A 196 17.60 -21.83 -3.47
CA GLU A 196 17.67 -23.29 -3.54
C GLU A 196 16.74 -23.91 -2.51
N TRP A 197 16.74 -23.38 -1.29
CA TRP A 197 15.85 -23.84 -0.22
C TRP A 197 14.37 -23.71 -0.60
N ILE A 198 13.98 -22.55 -1.13
CA ILE A 198 12.59 -22.27 -1.48
C ILE A 198 12.15 -23.11 -2.68
N GLN A 199 13.00 -23.27 -3.70
CA GLN A 199 12.71 -24.11 -4.87
C GLN A 199 12.59 -25.59 -4.50
N ALA A 200 13.40 -26.08 -3.56
CA ALA A 200 13.32 -27.45 -3.07
C ALA A 200 12.16 -27.68 -2.09
N GLY A 201 11.50 -26.62 -1.60
CA GLY A 201 10.48 -26.72 -0.55
C GLY A 201 11.04 -27.09 0.82
N GLY A 202 12.35 -26.96 1.03
CA GLY A 202 13.04 -27.44 2.22
C GLY A 202 14.56 -27.50 2.03
N CYS A 203 15.25 -28.19 2.93
CA CYS A 203 16.69 -28.37 2.79
C CYS A 203 16.98 -29.31 1.60
N PRO A 204 17.76 -28.89 0.59
CA PRO A 204 18.03 -29.71 -0.59
C PRO A 204 18.85 -30.97 -0.29
N ASN A 205 19.53 -31.00 0.87
CA ASN A 205 20.34 -32.12 1.32
C ASN A 205 19.60 -33.02 2.33
N CYS A 206 18.46 -32.57 2.86
CA CYS A 206 17.56 -33.44 3.62
C CYS A 206 16.60 -34.07 2.62
N THR A 207 17.01 -35.18 2.02
CA THR A 207 16.08 -36.05 1.33
C THR A 207 15.05 -36.51 2.36
N ASP A 208 13.77 -36.27 2.10
CA ASP A 208 12.68 -36.82 2.91
C ASP A 208 12.89 -38.35 3.02
N PRO A 209 12.98 -38.94 4.22
CA PRO A 209 12.98 -40.40 4.35
C PRO A 209 11.58 -40.91 4.01
N ALA A 210 11.35 -41.20 2.74
CA ALA A 210 10.25 -42.03 2.26
C ALA A 210 10.79 -43.38 1.76
#